data_AF-A0A954PI30-F1
#
_entry.id   AF-A0A954PI30-F1
#
_cell.length_a   1.000
_cell.length_b   1.000
_cell.length_c   1.000
_cell.angle_alpha   90.00
_cell.angle_beta   90.00
_cell.angle_gamma   90.00
#
_symmetry.space_group_name_H-M   'P 1'
#
loop_
_entity.id
_entity.type
_entity.pdbx_description
1 polymer ?
#
loop_
_entity_poly.entity_id
_entity_poly.type
_entity_poly.pdbx_seq_one_letter_code
_entity_poly.pdbx_strand_id
1 'polypeptide(L)'
;MTDSAKIIYTLTDEAPALATRSLLPIISGFTRSSGVVVEAQDISLAGRILANFPDFLRPEQRVPDALGELGELAKTPQANIIKLPNISASIPQLIEAIVELREHGFPVPEFPEEPQSEEQKEIRSRYARVLGSAVNPVLREGNSDRRVAASVKEYAKKNPHSMGAWSAESKTHVASMSAGDFYASERSHTMTTASQLRIELKGEQGHVTVLKEKLNVQAGEIIDATVLSCRQLCDFLLRELEDARAKGLLVSVHLKATMMKVSDPIIFGHAVATYLQDLIAKHAESLKQIGFNPNNGIGDLENRLAALPADKADEIHADLRAAYAKGPSLAMVDSDKGITNLHVPSDIIIDASMPAAIRASGKMWGPDGKLADTKAIIPDRCYAGIYQATIDDCKQHGAFDPATMGSVANVGLMAQKAEEYG
;
A
#
# COMPACT_ATOMS: atom_id res chain seq x y z
N MET A 1 33.06 18.04 -27.42
CA MET A 1 32.81 16.63 -27.07
C MET A 1 31.31 16.46 -27.08
N THR A 2 30.77 15.61 -27.96
CA THR A 2 29.34 15.27 -27.92
C THR A 2 29.08 14.51 -26.63
N ASP A 3 28.34 15.11 -25.69
CA ASP A 3 27.86 14.38 -24.50
C ASP A 3 27.13 13.14 -25.00
N SER A 4 27.62 11.95 -24.64
CA SER A 4 26.95 10.70 -24.94
C SER A 4 25.59 10.71 -24.27
N ALA A 5 24.51 10.49 -25.03
CA ALA A 5 23.18 10.38 -24.46
C ALA A 5 23.16 9.23 -23.44
N LYS A 6 22.74 9.54 -22.21
CA LYS A 6 22.72 8.59 -21.09
C LYS A 6 21.27 8.18 -20.79
N ILE A 7 21.05 6.88 -20.59
CA ILE A 7 19.82 6.31 -20.06
C ILE A 7 20.13 5.73 -18.69
N ILE A 8 19.38 6.11 -17.68
CA ILE A 8 19.43 5.44 -16.37
C ILE A 8 18.42 4.30 -16.35
N TYR A 9 18.88 3.12 -15.93
CA TYR A 9 18.07 1.93 -15.78
C TYR A 9 18.02 1.53 -14.31
N THR A 10 16.83 1.52 -13.71
CA THR A 10 16.72 1.24 -12.27
C THR A 10 16.88 -0.25 -11.98
N LEU A 11 17.76 -0.61 -11.05
CA LEU A 11 17.75 -1.91 -10.39
C LEU A 11 16.74 -1.86 -9.24
N THR A 12 15.83 -2.83 -9.20
CA THR A 12 14.72 -2.86 -8.23
C THR A 12 14.69 -4.19 -7.50
N ASP A 13 13.51 -4.70 -7.19
CA ASP A 13 13.29 -5.84 -6.30
C ASP A 13 12.62 -7.00 -7.05
N GLU A 14 12.63 -8.19 -6.44
CA GLU A 14 11.81 -9.36 -6.83
C GLU A 14 11.90 -9.73 -8.33
N ALA A 15 10.76 -9.98 -8.99
CA ALA A 15 10.71 -10.43 -10.38
C ALA A 15 11.32 -9.42 -11.37
N PRO A 16 11.04 -8.09 -11.28
CA PRO A 16 11.73 -7.10 -12.12
C PRO A 16 13.26 -7.11 -11.97
N ALA A 17 13.80 -7.34 -10.77
CA ALA A 17 15.23 -7.46 -10.56
C ALA A 17 15.82 -8.68 -11.28
N LEU A 18 15.15 -9.84 -11.21
CA LEU A 18 15.54 -11.05 -11.92
C LEU A 18 15.51 -10.84 -13.45
N ALA A 19 14.44 -10.25 -13.98
CA ALA A 19 14.31 -9.95 -15.40
C ALA A 19 15.43 -9.01 -15.89
N THR A 20 15.79 -8.03 -15.07
CA THR A 20 16.87 -7.07 -15.37
C THR A 20 18.22 -7.76 -15.55
N ARG A 21 18.53 -8.82 -14.79
CA ARG A 21 19.77 -9.59 -14.96
C ARG A 21 19.91 -10.21 -16.35
N SER A 22 18.80 -10.56 -16.99
CA SER A 22 18.78 -11.09 -18.36
C SER A 22 18.74 -9.98 -19.41
N LEU A 23 17.87 -8.99 -19.21
CA LEU A 23 17.53 -8.02 -20.26
C LEU A 23 18.53 -6.85 -20.36
N LEU A 24 19.08 -6.37 -19.24
CA LEU A 24 19.96 -5.21 -19.23
C LEU A 24 21.23 -5.41 -20.08
N PRO A 25 21.94 -6.57 -20.03
CA PRO A 25 23.08 -6.81 -20.92
C PRO A 25 22.72 -6.74 -22.41
N ILE A 26 21.51 -7.19 -22.78
CA ILE A 26 21.01 -7.12 -24.16
C ILE A 26 20.81 -5.66 -24.55
N ILE A 27 20.08 -4.87 -23.75
CA ILE A 27 19.85 -3.44 -24.01
C ILE A 27 21.19 -2.71 -24.19
N SER A 28 22.10 -2.86 -23.24
CA SER A 28 23.43 -2.21 -23.28
C SER A 28 24.26 -2.61 -24.50
N GLY A 29 24.12 -3.86 -24.98
CA GLY A 29 24.77 -4.33 -26.20
C GLY A 29 24.23 -3.65 -27.45
N PHE A 30 22.91 -3.52 -27.58
CA PHE A 30 22.26 -2.89 -28.73
C PHE A 30 22.52 -1.38 -28.80
N THR A 31 22.45 -0.68 -27.66
CA THR A 31 22.57 0.79 -27.62
C THR A 31 24.00 1.29 -27.85
N ARG A 32 25.01 0.45 -27.60
CA ARG A 32 26.44 0.79 -27.78
C ARG A 32 26.75 1.28 -29.20
N SER A 33 26.15 0.65 -30.21
CA SER A 33 26.32 1.02 -31.62
C SER A 33 25.88 2.45 -31.94
N SER A 34 25.01 3.03 -31.10
CA SER A 34 24.42 4.35 -31.27
C SER A 34 25.03 5.40 -30.34
N GLY A 35 26.10 5.07 -29.61
CA GLY A 35 26.72 5.99 -28.64
C GLY A 35 25.85 6.31 -27.42
N VAL A 36 24.83 5.49 -27.15
CA VAL A 36 23.93 5.65 -25.99
C VAL A 36 24.42 4.77 -24.85
N VAL A 37 24.75 5.40 -23.73
CA VAL A 37 25.25 4.72 -22.51
C VAL A 37 24.07 4.40 -21.61
N VAL A 38 23.98 3.15 -21.15
CA VAL A 38 22.97 2.72 -20.18
C VAL A 38 23.67 2.48 -18.85
N GLU A 39 23.28 3.24 -17.83
CA GLU A 39 23.82 3.12 -16.47
C GLU A 39 22.78 2.59 -15.51
N ALA A 40 23.19 1.68 -14.64
CA ALA A 40 22.33 1.10 -13.64
C ALA A 40 22.39 1.92 -12.34
N GLN A 41 21.23 2.21 -11.75
CA GLN A 41 21.12 2.86 -10.44
C GLN A 41 20.26 1.99 -9.52
N ASP A 42 20.77 1.66 -8.34
CA ASP A 42 20.12 0.73 -7.40
C ASP A 42 19.16 1.44 -6.45
N ILE A 43 17.87 1.20 -6.64
CA ILE A 43 16.79 1.72 -5.79
C ILE A 43 16.02 0.59 -5.09
N SER A 44 16.60 -0.61 -5.01
CA SER A 44 16.05 -1.74 -4.25
C SER A 44 15.82 -1.37 -2.78
N LEU A 45 14.97 -2.13 -2.10
CA LEU A 45 14.76 -1.97 -0.66
C LEU A 45 16.07 -2.09 0.11
N ALA A 46 16.86 -3.12 -0.17
CA ALA A 46 18.15 -3.34 0.46
C ALA A 46 19.13 -2.17 0.20
N GLY A 47 19.27 -1.74 -1.07
CA GLY A 47 20.14 -0.61 -1.43
C GLY A 47 19.75 0.68 -0.72
N ARG A 48 18.44 0.98 -0.63
CA ARG A 48 17.94 2.16 0.09
C ARG A 48 18.13 2.09 1.59
N ILE A 49 18.01 0.91 2.21
CA ILE A 49 18.37 0.72 3.63
C ILE A 49 19.84 1.08 3.83
N LEU A 50 20.74 0.46 3.06
CA LEU A 50 22.18 0.68 3.19
C LEU A 50 22.58 2.16 2.99
N ALA A 51 21.98 2.84 2.00
CA ALA A 51 22.22 4.25 1.72
C ALA A 51 21.81 5.19 2.89
N ASN A 52 20.84 4.78 3.72
CA ASN A 52 20.36 5.58 4.86
C ASN A 52 21.11 5.29 6.19
N PHE A 53 21.99 4.28 6.23
CA PHE A 53 22.79 3.93 7.42
C PHE A 53 24.30 3.83 7.14
N PRO A 54 24.93 4.76 6.39
CA PRO A 54 26.35 4.65 6.02
C PRO A 54 27.30 4.71 7.22
N ASP A 55 26.85 5.31 8.32
CA ASP A 55 27.52 5.40 9.62
C ASP A 55 27.61 4.06 10.36
N PHE A 56 26.72 3.12 10.07
CA PHE A 56 26.81 1.74 10.57
C PHE A 56 27.69 0.87 9.67
N LEU A 57 27.97 1.29 8.43
CA LEU A 57 28.67 0.47 7.44
C LEU A 57 30.17 0.72 7.42
N ARG A 58 30.93 -0.38 7.20
CA ARG A 58 32.35 -0.29 6.84
C ARG A 58 32.51 0.44 5.49
N PRO A 59 33.63 1.12 5.23
CA PRO A 59 33.82 1.88 3.99
C PRO A 59 33.50 1.09 2.71
N GLU A 60 33.88 -0.18 2.65
CA GLU A 60 33.65 -1.09 1.52
C GLU A 60 32.20 -1.56 1.37
N GLN A 61 31.38 -1.42 2.41
CA GLN A 61 29.96 -1.79 2.43
C GLN A 61 29.05 -0.62 2.04
N ARG A 62 29.58 0.61 2.02
CA ARG A 62 28.79 1.80 1.74
C ARG A 62 28.38 1.83 0.27
N VAL A 63 27.12 2.20 0.05
CA VAL A 63 26.53 2.39 -1.27
C VAL A 63 26.14 3.85 -1.45
N PRO A 64 26.13 4.38 -2.69
CA PRO A 64 25.64 5.73 -2.95
C PRO A 64 24.14 5.84 -2.65
N ASP A 65 23.68 7.06 -2.32
CA ASP A 65 22.24 7.37 -2.26
C ASP A 65 21.70 7.58 -3.68
N ALA A 66 21.55 6.48 -4.40
CA ALA A 66 21.06 6.46 -5.78
C ALA A 66 19.67 7.09 -5.92
N LEU A 67 18.80 6.98 -4.91
CA LEU A 67 17.48 7.60 -4.95
C LEU A 67 17.57 9.12 -4.84
N GLY A 68 18.43 9.64 -3.95
CA GLY A 68 18.73 11.06 -3.86
C GLY A 68 19.32 11.61 -5.17
N GLU A 69 20.30 10.91 -5.75
CA GLU A 69 20.90 11.26 -7.05
C GLU A 69 19.88 11.29 -8.19
N LEU A 70 19.02 10.28 -8.26
CA LEU A 70 17.94 10.21 -9.25
C LEU A 70 16.89 11.31 -9.06
N GLY A 71 16.60 11.70 -7.82
CA GLY A 71 15.69 12.79 -7.51
C GLY A 71 16.20 14.15 -8.01
N GLU A 72 17.50 14.40 -7.88
CA GLU A 72 18.12 15.60 -8.47
C GLU A 72 18.16 15.50 -10.00
N LEU A 73 18.50 14.34 -10.55
CA LEU A 73 18.49 14.12 -12.00
C LEU A 73 17.12 14.39 -12.61
N ALA A 74 16.03 13.92 -11.98
CA ALA A 74 14.65 14.09 -12.47
C ALA A 74 14.22 15.56 -12.63
N LYS A 75 14.93 16.50 -11.98
CA LYS A 75 14.70 17.95 -12.07
C LYS A 75 15.51 18.60 -13.20
N THR A 76 16.30 17.83 -13.94
CA THR A 76 17.15 18.33 -15.03
C THR A 76 16.56 17.98 -16.41
N PRO A 77 16.75 18.82 -17.44
CA PRO A 77 16.32 18.51 -18.80
C PRO A 77 16.98 17.26 -19.42
N GLN A 78 18.13 16.83 -18.87
CA GLN A 78 18.89 15.67 -19.34
C GLN A 78 18.36 14.34 -18.81
N ALA A 79 17.37 14.36 -17.91
CA ALA A 79 16.82 13.15 -17.30
C ALA A 79 16.23 12.20 -18.36
N ASN A 80 16.77 10.99 -18.42
CA ASN A 80 16.21 9.89 -19.19
C ASN A 80 16.28 8.62 -18.33
N ILE A 81 15.17 8.29 -17.69
CA ILE A 81 15.11 7.26 -16.63
C ILE A 81 14.10 6.19 -17.04
N ILE A 82 14.57 4.95 -17.17
CA ILE A 82 13.73 3.75 -17.27
C ILE A 82 13.52 3.21 -15.86
N LYS A 83 12.31 3.47 -15.32
CA LYS A 83 11.89 3.06 -13.98
C LYS A 83 11.09 1.76 -14.02
N LEU A 84 11.61 0.71 -13.40
CA LEU A 84 10.94 -0.58 -13.22
C LEU A 84 10.11 -0.60 -11.93
N PRO A 85 9.12 -1.50 -11.75
CA PRO A 85 8.43 -1.67 -10.48
C PRO A 85 9.41 -2.00 -9.34
N ASN A 86 9.16 -1.47 -8.14
CA ASN A 86 9.95 -1.67 -6.93
C ASN A 86 9.03 -1.83 -5.72
N ILE A 87 9.54 -2.40 -4.63
CA ILE A 87 8.79 -2.59 -3.39
C ILE A 87 8.49 -1.23 -2.73
N SER A 88 7.22 -1.03 -2.36
CA SER A 88 6.80 -0.03 -1.37
C SER A 88 6.64 -0.74 -0.04
N ALA A 89 7.70 -0.75 0.78
CA ALA A 89 7.85 -1.71 1.87
C ALA A 89 6.82 -1.49 2.99
N SER A 90 6.13 -2.55 3.39
CA SER A 90 5.44 -2.62 4.68
C SER A 90 6.46 -2.78 5.82
N ILE A 91 6.01 -2.65 7.07
CA ILE A 91 6.88 -2.87 8.24
C ILE A 91 7.42 -4.31 8.26
N PRO A 92 6.61 -5.37 8.07
CA PRO A 92 7.13 -6.74 8.00
C PRO A 92 8.23 -6.93 6.93
N GLN A 93 8.00 -6.44 5.71
CA GLN A 93 8.98 -6.53 4.62
C GLN A 93 10.27 -5.78 4.94
N LEU A 94 10.19 -4.63 5.62
CA LEU A 94 11.37 -3.91 6.08
C LEU A 94 12.16 -4.75 7.11
N ILE A 95 11.47 -5.33 8.09
CA ILE A 95 12.10 -6.15 9.14
C ILE A 95 12.80 -7.37 8.51
N GLU A 96 12.14 -8.07 7.58
CA GLU A 96 12.75 -9.18 6.84
C GLU A 96 14.01 -8.75 6.09
N ALA A 97 13.97 -7.63 5.37
CA ALA A 97 15.14 -7.12 4.66
C ALA A 97 16.28 -6.72 5.61
N ILE A 98 15.97 -6.18 6.80
CA ILE A 98 16.97 -5.87 7.84
C ILE A 98 17.62 -7.15 8.35
N VAL A 99 16.83 -8.19 8.63
CA VAL A 99 17.34 -9.50 9.08
C VAL A 99 18.28 -10.09 8.02
N GLU A 100 17.85 -10.14 6.76
CA GLU A 100 18.66 -10.66 5.66
C GLU A 100 19.97 -9.87 5.48
N LEU A 101 19.92 -8.53 5.55
CA LEU A 101 21.14 -7.71 5.48
C LEU A 101 22.11 -8.01 6.63
N ARG A 102 21.59 -8.19 7.86
CA ARG A 102 22.39 -8.51 9.04
C ARG A 102 23.03 -9.89 8.94
N GLU A 103 22.31 -10.88 8.42
CA GLU A 103 22.84 -12.22 8.12
C GLU A 103 24.00 -12.18 7.11
N HIS A 104 23.94 -11.24 6.16
CA HIS A 104 25.03 -10.97 5.20
C HIS A 104 26.13 -10.04 5.74
N GLY A 105 26.13 -9.72 7.03
CA GLY A 105 27.19 -8.97 7.70
C GLY A 105 27.13 -7.46 7.55
N PHE A 106 25.98 -6.89 7.16
CA PHE A 106 25.72 -5.45 7.21
C PHE A 106 25.13 -5.10 8.59
N PRO A 107 25.84 -4.39 9.48
CA PRO A 107 25.41 -4.18 10.85
C PRO A 107 24.40 -3.02 10.98
N VAL A 108 23.41 -2.96 10.09
CA VAL A 108 22.31 -1.99 10.17
C VAL A 108 21.48 -2.23 11.44
N PRO A 109 20.98 -1.17 12.10
CA PRO A 109 20.23 -1.30 13.34
C PRO A 109 18.87 -1.96 13.11
N GLU A 110 18.33 -2.63 14.12
CA GLU A 110 16.97 -3.18 14.07
C GLU A 110 15.92 -2.06 14.01
N PHE A 111 14.73 -2.37 13.48
CA PHE A 111 13.64 -1.40 13.40
C PHE A 111 12.96 -1.25 14.78
N PRO A 112 13.00 -0.06 15.43
CA PRO A 112 12.38 0.12 16.73
C PRO A 112 10.87 0.40 16.58
N GLU A 113 10.05 -0.64 16.79
CA GLU A 113 8.60 -0.58 16.71
C GLU A 113 7.96 0.34 17.78
N GLU A 114 8.59 0.49 18.93
CA GLU A 114 8.17 1.42 19.98
C GLU A 114 9.41 2.15 20.53
N PRO A 115 9.85 3.25 19.89
CA PRO A 115 11.10 3.91 20.26
C PRO A 115 10.98 4.58 21.64
N GLN A 116 11.82 4.15 22.59
CA GLN A 116 11.87 4.65 23.97
C GLN A 116 12.99 5.67 24.20
N SER A 117 13.96 5.77 23.29
CA SER A 117 15.09 6.71 23.36
C SER A 117 15.16 7.63 22.13
N GLU A 118 15.87 8.75 22.26
CA GLU A 118 16.12 9.65 21.12
C GLU A 118 16.90 8.96 19.99
N GLU A 119 17.83 8.06 20.33
CA GLU A 119 18.53 7.22 19.34
C GLU A 119 17.57 6.31 18.57
N GLN A 120 16.64 5.64 19.28
CA GLN A 120 15.63 4.81 18.61
C GLN A 120 14.66 5.65 17.77
N LYS A 121 14.33 6.87 18.19
CA LYS A 121 13.51 7.80 17.39
C LYS A 121 14.24 8.23 16.11
N GLU A 122 15.53 8.52 16.20
CA GLU A 122 16.40 8.84 15.07
C GLU A 122 16.47 7.66 14.07
N ILE A 123 16.73 6.44 14.56
CA ILE A 123 16.77 5.22 13.73
C ILE A 123 15.42 5.00 13.04
N ARG A 124 14.30 5.11 13.78
CA ARG A 124 12.95 4.99 13.20
C ARG A 124 12.71 6.03 12.12
N SER A 125 13.14 7.27 12.35
CA SER A 125 13.01 8.38 11.40
C SER A 125 13.75 8.10 10.09
N ARG A 126 14.94 7.50 10.15
CA ARG A 126 15.69 7.06 8.96
C ARG A 126 14.95 5.95 8.21
N TYR A 127 14.48 4.92 8.91
CA TYR A 127 13.67 3.86 8.28
C TYR A 127 12.35 4.38 7.70
N ALA A 128 11.74 5.42 8.29
CA ALA A 128 10.53 6.05 7.75
C ALA A 128 10.71 6.70 6.37
N ARG A 129 11.96 6.97 5.95
CA ARG A 129 12.33 7.42 4.59
C ARG A 129 12.40 6.27 3.58
N VAL A 130 12.53 5.03 4.06
CA VAL A 130 12.62 3.81 3.26
C VAL A 130 11.25 3.11 3.15
N LEU A 131 10.43 3.23 4.20
CA LEU A 131 9.09 2.65 4.29
C LEU A 131 8.11 3.23 3.27
N GLY A 132 7.19 2.37 2.83
CA GLY A 132 6.11 2.70 1.92
C GLY A 132 6.59 3.13 0.54
N SER A 133 5.78 3.94 -0.15
CA SER A 133 6.10 4.46 -1.48
C SER A 133 7.17 5.57 -1.43
N ALA A 134 8.41 5.22 -1.08
CA ALA A 134 9.52 6.18 -0.97
C ALA A 134 10.08 6.65 -2.33
N VAL A 135 10.04 5.79 -3.35
CA VAL A 135 10.69 6.07 -4.64
C VAL A 135 9.84 6.96 -5.55
N ASN A 136 8.57 6.61 -5.76
CA ASN A 136 7.72 7.31 -6.73
C ASN A 136 7.58 8.82 -6.46
N PRO A 137 7.39 9.29 -5.21
CA PRO A 137 7.27 10.72 -4.91
C PRO A 137 8.55 11.51 -5.16
N VAL A 138 9.71 10.84 -5.30
CA VAL A 138 11.00 11.48 -5.63
C VAL A 138 11.20 11.57 -7.14
N LEU A 139 10.76 10.56 -7.90
CA LEU A 139 11.00 10.50 -9.35
C LEU A 139 9.89 11.16 -10.19
N ARG A 140 8.70 11.36 -9.62
CA ARG A 140 7.53 11.93 -10.34
C ARG A 140 7.54 13.46 -10.31
N GLU A 141 8.49 14.05 -11.02
CA GLU A 141 8.60 15.50 -11.24
C GLU A 141 7.77 15.98 -12.46
N GLY A 142 6.75 15.21 -12.83
CA GLY A 142 5.84 15.50 -13.93
C GLY A 142 4.55 14.69 -13.80
N ASN A 143 3.56 15.05 -14.61
CA ASN A 143 2.26 14.36 -14.63
C ASN A 143 2.30 13.05 -15.42
N SER A 144 1.27 12.22 -15.24
CA SER A 144 1.20 10.89 -15.85
C SER A 144 0.47 10.92 -17.20
N ASP A 145 1.11 10.47 -18.27
CA ASP A 145 0.44 9.93 -19.47
C ASP A 145 0.47 8.42 -19.39
N ARG A 146 -0.68 7.78 -19.11
CA ARG A 146 -0.78 6.33 -19.04
C ARG A 146 -1.86 5.83 -19.99
N ARG A 147 -1.42 5.02 -20.95
CA ARG A 147 -2.27 4.47 -22.01
C ARG A 147 -1.71 3.16 -22.55
N VAL A 148 -2.59 2.34 -23.12
CA VAL A 148 -2.19 1.11 -23.80
C VAL A 148 -1.65 1.43 -25.19
N ALA A 149 -0.54 0.80 -25.58
CA ALA A 149 -0.03 0.90 -26.95
C ALA A 149 -0.98 0.21 -27.94
N ALA A 150 -1.12 0.75 -29.15
CA ALA A 150 -2.03 0.20 -30.16
C ALA A 150 -1.75 -1.28 -30.48
N SER A 151 -0.48 -1.67 -30.58
CA SER A 151 -0.08 -3.06 -30.80
C SER A 151 -0.53 -4.00 -29.69
N VAL A 152 -0.47 -3.56 -28.42
CA VAL A 152 -0.93 -4.34 -27.26
C VAL A 152 -2.45 -4.45 -27.26
N LYS A 153 -3.17 -3.37 -27.60
CA LYS A 153 -4.64 -3.40 -27.72
C LYS A 153 -5.10 -4.34 -28.84
N GLU A 154 -4.48 -4.27 -30.01
CA GLU A 154 -4.80 -5.17 -31.13
C GLU A 154 -4.47 -6.62 -30.83
N TYR A 155 -3.38 -6.88 -30.09
CA TYR A 155 -3.09 -8.22 -29.58
C TYR A 155 -4.19 -8.74 -28.65
N ALA A 156 -4.65 -7.92 -27.70
CA ALA A 156 -5.71 -8.29 -26.76
C ALA A 156 -7.06 -8.53 -27.47
N LYS A 157 -7.34 -7.80 -28.56
CA LYS A 157 -8.54 -8.05 -29.35
C LYS A 157 -8.50 -9.40 -30.08
N LYS A 158 -7.33 -9.75 -30.63
CA LYS A 158 -7.10 -11.02 -31.34
C LYS A 158 -6.95 -12.21 -30.40
N ASN A 159 -6.53 -11.96 -29.16
CA ASN A 159 -6.30 -12.95 -28.12
C ASN A 159 -6.98 -12.51 -26.83
N PRO A 160 -8.33 -12.52 -26.76
CA PRO A 160 -9.05 -12.10 -25.57
C PRO A 160 -8.65 -12.93 -24.35
N HIS A 161 -8.28 -12.25 -23.27
CA HIS A 161 -8.00 -12.90 -22.00
C HIS A 161 -9.31 -13.29 -21.31
N SER A 162 -9.24 -14.22 -20.35
CA SER A 162 -10.40 -14.66 -19.60
C SER A 162 -11.06 -13.51 -18.84
N MET A 163 -12.39 -13.43 -18.96
CA MET A 163 -13.27 -12.54 -18.21
C MET A 163 -14.36 -13.40 -17.58
N GLY A 164 -14.50 -13.33 -16.26
CA GLY A 164 -15.54 -14.09 -15.55
C GLY A 164 -16.93 -13.58 -15.89
N ALA A 165 -17.87 -14.49 -16.16
CA ALA A 165 -19.24 -14.12 -16.46
C ALA A 165 -19.90 -13.43 -15.25
N TRP A 166 -20.64 -12.35 -15.51
CA TRP A 166 -21.40 -11.65 -14.48
C TRP A 166 -22.86 -12.08 -14.48
N SER A 167 -23.43 -12.16 -13.28
CA SER A 167 -24.85 -12.43 -13.06
C SER A 167 -25.51 -11.16 -12.51
N ALA A 168 -26.70 -10.82 -13.03
CA ALA A 168 -27.53 -9.76 -12.47
C ALA A 168 -27.93 -10.03 -11.00
N GLU A 169 -27.96 -11.31 -10.60
CA GLU A 169 -28.25 -11.74 -9.23
C GLU A 169 -27.01 -11.74 -8.32
N SER A 170 -25.85 -11.26 -8.80
CA SER A 170 -24.65 -11.17 -7.95
C SER A 170 -24.91 -10.28 -6.75
N LYS A 171 -24.56 -10.77 -5.58
CA LYS A 171 -24.67 -10.04 -4.32
C LYS A 171 -23.44 -9.21 -4.00
N THR A 172 -22.40 -9.27 -4.84
CA THR A 172 -21.18 -8.48 -4.66
C THR A 172 -21.49 -6.99 -4.70
N HIS A 173 -20.95 -6.24 -3.76
CA HIS A 173 -21.08 -4.78 -3.71
C HIS A 173 -19.93 -4.17 -2.90
N VAL A 174 -19.66 -2.90 -3.13
CA VAL A 174 -18.82 -2.08 -2.28
C VAL A 174 -19.63 -1.61 -1.07
N ALA A 175 -19.01 -1.64 0.10
CA ALA A 175 -19.52 -0.99 1.30
C ALA A 175 -18.57 0.14 1.70
N SER A 176 -19.11 1.36 1.83
CA SER A 176 -18.40 2.55 2.30
C SER A 176 -19.20 3.24 3.40
N MET A 177 -18.53 4.08 4.18
CA MET A 177 -19.17 4.92 5.19
C MET A 177 -20.18 5.88 4.54
N SER A 178 -21.17 6.34 5.31
CA SER A 178 -22.16 7.33 4.86
C SER A 178 -21.96 8.73 5.46
N ALA A 179 -21.12 8.84 6.48
CA ALA A 179 -20.73 10.07 7.16
C ALA A 179 -19.46 9.82 7.97
N GLY A 180 -18.78 10.90 8.39
CA GLY A 180 -17.61 10.81 9.27
C GLY A 180 -16.36 10.23 8.63
N ASP A 181 -16.32 10.12 7.30
CA ASP A 181 -15.14 9.79 6.51
C ASP A 181 -14.42 11.04 6.03
N PHE A 182 -13.31 10.86 5.29
CA PHE A 182 -12.56 11.99 4.78
C PHE A 182 -13.41 12.80 3.79
N TYR A 183 -14.15 12.11 2.93
CA TYR A 183 -15.08 12.74 2.00
C TYR A 183 -16.09 13.68 2.71
N ALA A 184 -16.66 13.27 3.85
CA ALA A 184 -17.68 14.06 4.55
C ALA A 184 -17.18 15.36 5.16
N SER A 185 -15.89 15.44 5.48
CA SER A 185 -15.34 16.47 6.37
C SER A 185 -14.33 17.38 5.70
N GLU A 186 -14.01 17.13 4.43
CA GLU A 186 -13.05 17.88 3.64
C GLU A 186 -13.38 19.38 3.59
N ARG A 187 -12.33 20.18 3.74
CA ARG A 187 -12.32 21.61 3.47
C ARG A 187 -11.09 21.94 2.64
N SER A 188 -11.29 22.77 1.63
CA SER A 188 -10.24 23.19 0.70
C SER A 188 -10.02 24.70 0.76
N HIS A 189 -8.78 25.12 0.52
CA HIS A 189 -8.41 26.52 0.36
C HIS A 189 -7.32 26.70 -0.69
N THR A 190 -7.50 27.67 -1.59
CA THR A 190 -6.45 28.09 -2.54
C THR A 190 -5.70 29.29 -1.99
N MET A 191 -4.40 29.14 -1.77
CA MET A 191 -3.52 30.18 -1.25
C MET A 191 -3.40 31.34 -2.23
N THR A 192 -3.59 32.58 -1.75
CA THR A 192 -3.42 33.78 -2.59
C THR A 192 -1.98 34.25 -2.71
N THR A 193 -1.18 34.00 -1.68
CA THR A 193 0.26 34.34 -1.61
C THR A 193 1.03 33.20 -0.99
N ALA A 194 2.31 33.07 -1.33
CA ALA A 194 3.21 32.16 -0.63
C ALA A 194 3.25 32.49 0.86
N SER A 195 3.23 31.47 1.70
CA SER A 195 3.15 31.60 3.16
C SER A 195 3.76 30.39 3.85
N GLN A 196 3.79 30.43 5.18
CA GLN A 196 4.15 29.30 6.03
C GLN A 196 3.02 29.05 7.02
N LEU A 197 2.43 27.85 6.95
CA LEU A 197 1.34 27.41 7.79
C LEU A 197 1.88 26.62 8.98
N ARG A 198 1.10 26.61 10.07
CA ARG A 198 1.32 25.78 11.26
C ARG A 198 0.04 24.99 11.53
N ILE A 199 0.18 23.70 11.82
CA ILE A 199 -0.94 22.80 12.15
C ILE A 199 -0.96 22.57 13.65
N GLU A 200 -2.08 22.89 14.30
CA GLU A 200 -2.24 22.83 15.74
C GLU A 200 -3.52 22.08 16.12
N LEU A 201 -3.42 21.27 17.17
CA LEU A 201 -4.58 20.73 17.87
C LEU A 201 -4.84 21.59 19.11
N LYS A 202 -6.01 22.23 19.15
CA LYS A 202 -6.50 22.93 20.35
C LYS A 202 -7.26 21.92 21.21
N GLY A 203 -6.65 21.51 22.30
CA GLY A 203 -7.22 20.57 23.27
C GLY A 203 -8.18 21.25 24.26
N GLU A 204 -8.60 20.48 25.26
CA GLU A 204 -9.42 20.99 26.36
C GLU A 204 -8.65 22.03 27.19
N GLN A 205 -9.39 22.96 27.82
CA GLN A 205 -8.84 24.00 28.69
C GLN A 205 -7.77 24.90 28.04
N GLY A 206 -7.75 24.99 26.70
CA GLY A 206 -6.86 25.89 25.96
C GLY A 206 -5.43 25.37 25.76
N HIS A 207 -5.14 24.11 26.10
CA HIS A 207 -3.85 23.51 25.76
C HIS A 207 -3.71 23.40 24.22
N VAL A 208 -2.56 23.81 23.68
CA VAL A 208 -2.27 23.74 22.25
C VAL A 208 -1.12 22.79 22.01
N THR A 209 -1.37 21.75 21.21
CA THR A 209 -0.34 20.82 20.75
C THR A 209 -0.01 21.16 19.30
N VAL A 210 1.26 21.43 19.01
CA VAL A 210 1.72 21.64 17.63
C VAL A 210 1.91 20.27 16.97
N LEU A 211 1.16 20.03 15.90
CA LEU A 211 1.29 18.81 15.09
C LEU A 211 2.33 18.98 13.99
N LYS A 212 2.40 20.19 13.40
CA LYS A 212 3.41 20.54 12.39
C LYS A 212 3.76 22.02 12.51
N GLU A 213 5.00 22.31 12.89
CA GLU A 213 5.45 23.69 13.14
C GLU A 213 5.50 24.53 11.86
N LYS A 214 5.95 23.94 10.75
CA LYS A 214 6.14 24.64 9.47
C LYS A 214 5.70 23.79 8.29
N LEU A 215 4.79 24.34 7.50
CA LEU A 215 4.39 23.87 6.18
C LEU A 215 4.48 25.04 5.21
N ASN A 216 5.48 25.03 4.34
CA ASN A 216 5.62 26.06 3.32
C ASN A 216 4.59 25.82 2.22
N VAL A 217 3.92 26.88 1.80
CA VAL A 217 2.94 26.85 0.71
C VAL A 217 3.22 27.98 -0.28
N GLN A 218 2.90 27.75 -1.55
CA GLN A 218 3.11 28.67 -2.65
C GLN A 218 1.87 29.53 -2.91
N ALA A 219 2.03 30.62 -3.67
CA ALA A 219 0.89 31.34 -4.21
C ALA A 219 0.18 30.44 -5.25
N GLY A 220 -1.13 30.29 -5.13
CA GLY A 220 -1.94 29.41 -5.97
C GLY A 220 -1.98 27.94 -5.54
N GLU A 221 -1.24 27.55 -4.49
CA GLU A 221 -1.29 26.17 -3.97
C GLU A 221 -2.66 25.89 -3.34
N ILE A 222 -3.20 24.70 -3.61
CA ILE A 222 -4.44 24.21 -3.00
C ILE A 222 -4.05 23.37 -1.79
N ILE A 223 -4.66 23.65 -0.65
CA ILE A 223 -4.50 22.86 0.56
C ILE A 223 -5.86 22.35 1.03
N ASP A 224 -5.87 21.11 1.49
CA ASP A 224 -7.07 20.43 1.95
C ASP A 224 -6.86 19.89 3.37
N ALA A 225 -7.92 19.91 4.16
CA ALA A 225 -7.94 19.36 5.50
C ALA A 225 -9.21 18.54 5.71
N THR A 226 -9.04 17.33 6.24
CA THR A 226 -10.12 16.36 6.41
C THR A 226 -9.86 15.45 7.62
N VAL A 227 -10.89 14.75 8.11
CA VAL A 227 -10.80 13.82 9.25
C VAL A 227 -11.71 12.59 9.08
N LEU A 228 -11.15 11.42 9.40
CA LEU A 228 -11.90 10.18 9.55
C LEU A 228 -12.24 9.96 11.04
N SER A 229 -13.53 9.85 11.34
CA SER A 229 -14.03 9.59 12.68
C SER A 229 -13.88 8.10 13.03
N CYS A 230 -12.89 7.78 13.88
CA CYS A 230 -12.64 6.42 14.36
C CYS A 230 -13.90 5.75 14.94
N ARG A 231 -14.70 6.47 15.73
CA ARG A 231 -15.98 5.94 16.26
C ARG A 231 -16.92 5.49 15.14
N GLN A 232 -17.16 6.36 14.15
CA GLN A 232 -18.07 6.03 13.05
C GLN A 232 -17.50 4.95 12.12
N LEU A 233 -16.17 4.88 11.98
CA LEU A 233 -15.50 3.79 11.28
C LEU A 233 -15.78 2.44 11.98
N CYS A 234 -15.60 2.36 13.31
CA CYS A 234 -15.86 1.14 14.07
C CYS A 234 -17.35 0.74 14.00
N ASP A 235 -18.27 1.69 14.15
CA ASP A 235 -19.72 1.45 14.03
C ASP A 235 -20.07 0.91 12.63
N PHE A 236 -19.48 1.50 11.59
CA PHE A 236 -19.62 1.05 10.20
C PHE A 236 -19.09 -0.38 10.03
N LEU A 237 -17.86 -0.66 10.44
CA LEU A 237 -17.23 -1.97 10.32
C LEU A 237 -18.05 -3.06 11.02
N LEU A 238 -18.49 -2.81 12.25
CA LEU A 238 -19.31 -3.77 13.00
C LEU A 238 -20.59 -4.11 12.24
N ARG A 239 -21.32 -3.09 11.78
CA ARG A 239 -22.56 -3.26 11.00
C ARG A 239 -22.31 -4.02 9.69
N GLU A 240 -21.24 -3.72 8.97
CA GLU A 240 -20.94 -4.40 7.70
C GLU A 240 -20.53 -5.87 7.89
N LEU A 241 -19.79 -6.19 8.96
CA LEU A 241 -19.44 -7.56 9.31
C LEU A 241 -20.69 -8.38 9.69
N GLU A 242 -21.60 -7.79 10.47
CA GLU A 242 -22.87 -8.43 10.84
C GLU A 242 -23.78 -8.66 9.62
N ASP A 243 -23.89 -7.65 8.74
CA ASP A 243 -24.68 -7.74 7.51
C ASP A 243 -24.12 -8.80 6.55
N ALA A 244 -22.80 -8.84 6.36
CA ALA A 244 -22.15 -9.85 5.52
C ALA A 244 -22.40 -11.26 6.07
N ARG A 245 -22.30 -11.44 7.39
CA ARG A 245 -22.61 -12.73 8.04
C ARG A 245 -24.05 -13.15 7.82
N ALA A 246 -25.00 -12.23 8.04
CA ALA A 246 -26.43 -12.50 7.87
C ALA A 246 -26.78 -12.87 6.42
N LYS A 247 -26.08 -12.30 5.44
CA LYS A 247 -26.29 -12.55 4.01
C LYS A 247 -25.45 -13.68 3.43
N GLY A 248 -24.53 -14.25 4.22
CA GLY A 248 -23.60 -15.29 3.77
C GLY A 248 -22.62 -14.81 2.70
N LEU A 249 -22.14 -13.56 2.81
CA LEU A 249 -21.15 -12.99 1.89
C LEU A 249 -19.75 -13.09 2.48
N LEU A 250 -18.74 -13.23 1.60
CA LEU A 250 -17.37 -12.97 2.00
C LEU A 250 -17.23 -11.50 2.40
N VAL A 251 -16.36 -11.23 3.37
CA VAL A 251 -15.88 -9.88 3.67
C VAL A 251 -14.48 -9.72 3.10
N SER A 252 -14.26 -8.62 2.39
CA SER A 252 -12.95 -8.18 1.95
C SER A 252 -12.74 -6.69 2.24
N VAL A 253 -11.57 -6.32 2.71
CA VAL A 253 -11.12 -4.96 3.03
C VAL A 253 -10.08 -4.57 1.99
N HIS A 254 -10.32 -3.46 1.30
CA HIS A 254 -9.49 -3.00 0.21
C HIS A 254 -8.93 -1.61 0.54
N LEU A 255 -7.64 -1.56 0.84
CA LEU A 255 -6.92 -0.35 1.25
C LEU A 255 -5.59 -0.23 0.47
N LYS A 256 -4.81 0.80 0.76
CA LYS A 256 -3.49 1.03 0.15
C LYS A 256 -2.41 1.27 1.20
N ALA A 257 -2.34 0.38 2.19
CA ALA A 257 -1.53 0.50 3.41
C ALA A 257 -0.04 0.80 3.20
N THR A 258 0.56 0.36 2.10
CA THR A 258 1.97 0.64 1.78
C THR A 258 2.19 2.04 1.23
N MET A 259 1.23 2.61 0.51
CA MET A 259 1.33 3.98 -0.01
C MET A 259 0.87 4.96 1.06
N MET A 260 -0.33 4.74 1.60
CA MET A 260 -0.95 5.51 2.67
C MET A 260 -0.42 5.07 4.04
N LYS A 261 0.90 5.20 4.22
CA LYS A 261 1.67 4.57 5.31
C LYS A 261 1.28 4.96 6.74
N VAL A 262 0.41 5.95 6.90
CA VAL A 262 -0.10 6.40 8.22
C VAL A 262 -1.57 6.06 8.39
N SER A 263 -2.44 6.54 7.49
CA SER A 263 -3.89 6.37 7.62
C SER A 263 -4.34 4.92 7.50
N ASP A 264 -3.92 4.25 6.44
CA ASP A 264 -4.50 2.97 6.05
C ASP A 264 -4.12 1.81 6.98
N PRO A 265 -2.90 1.72 7.53
CA PRO A 265 -2.60 0.76 8.60
C PRO A 265 -3.50 0.93 9.83
N ILE A 266 -3.87 2.17 10.19
CA ILE A 266 -4.78 2.44 11.32
C ILE A 266 -6.21 1.99 10.97
N ILE A 267 -6.69 2.29 9.76
CA ILE A 267 -8.01 1.84 9.26
C ILE A 267 -8.06 0.31 9.23
N PHE A 268 -7.01 -0.33 8.71
CA PHE A 268 -6.87 -1.78 8.69
C PHE A 268 -6.87 -2.37 10.10
N GLY A 269 -6.12 -1.77 11.03
CA GLY A 269 -6.10 -2.19 12.43
C GLY A 269 -7.47 -2.09 13.10
N HIS A 270 -8.28 -1.09 12.76
CA HIS A 270 -9.67 -1.06 13.21
C HIS A 270 -10.51 -2.21 12.62
N ALA A 271 -10.31 -2.58 11.36
CA ALA A 271 -10.99 -3.75 10.79
C ALA A 271 -10.61 -5.06 11.50
N VAL A 272 -9.32 -5.25 11.78
CA VAL A 272 -8.79 -6.40 12.56
C VAL A 272 -9.38 -6.40 13.97
N ALA A 273 -9.31 -5.26 14.66
CA ALA A 273 -9.78 -5.13 16.04
C ALA A 273 -11.28 -5.34 16.17
N THR A 274 -12.09 -4.85 15.22
CA THR A 274 -13.54 -5.10 15.21
C THR A 274 -13.84 -6.58 14.93
N TYR A 275 -13.13 -7.22 14.00
CA TYR A 275 -13.32 -8.65 13.72
C TYR A 275 -12.96 -9.54 14.91
N LEU A 276 -11.89 -9.20 15.64
CA LEU A 276 -11.37 -9.93 16.78
C LEU A 276 -11.79 -9.36 18.14
N GLN A 277 -12.84 -8.52 18.20
CA GLN A 277 -13.17 -7.74 19.40
C GLN A 277 -13.31 -8.59 20.68
N ASP A 278 -13.95 -9.76 20.58
CA ASP A 278 -14.17 -10.65 21.73
C ASP A 278 -12.86 -11.27 22.22
N LEU A 279 -11.99 -11.69 21.28
CA LEU A 279 -10.67 -12.23 21.56
C LEU A 279 -9.78 -11.17 22.21
N ILE A 280 -9.73 -9.98 21.63
CA ILE A 280 -8.91 -8.88 22.14
C ILE A 280 -9.38 -8.48 23.54
N ALA A 281 -10.71 -8.39 23.78
CA ALA A 281 -11.25 -8.10 25.09
C ALA A 281 -10.88 -9.18 26.13
N LYS A 282 -10.97 -10.46 25.77
CA LYS A 282 -10.65 -11.58 26.65
C LYS A 282 -9.15 -11.68 26.99
N HIS A 283 -8.27 -11.34 26.05
CA HIS A 283 -6.82 -11.55 26.17
C HIS A 283 -6.00 -10.25 26.28
N ALA A 284 -6.64 -9.12 26.57
CA ALA A 284 -6.03 -7.78 26.50
C ALA A 284 -4.66 -7.68 27.19
N GLU A 285 -4.51 -8.24 28.40
CA GLU A 285 -3.25 -8.19 29.14
C GLU A 285 -2.13 -9.00 28.46
N SER A 286 -2.42 -10.25 28.05
CA SER A 286 -1.46 -11.11 27.35
C SER A 286 -1.06 -10.53 26.00
N LEU A 287 -2.01 -9.98 25.25
CA LEU A 287 -1.76 -9.34 23.96
C LEU A 287 -0.90 -8.08 24.10
N LYS A 288 -1.15 -7.27 25.13
CA LYS A 288 -0.33 -6.11 25.46
C LYS A 288 1.08 -6.52 25.86
N GLN A 289 1.24 -7.59 26.63
CA GLN A 289 2.55 -8.09 27.07
C GLN A 289 3.45 -8.48 25.89
N ILE A 290 2.89 -9.09 24.84
CA ILE A 290 3.65 -9.48 23.65
C ILE A 290 3.74 -8.37 22.58
N GLY A 291 3.12 -7.22 22.84
CA GLY A 291 3.12 -6.09 21.92
C GLY A 291 2.36 -6.36 20.62
N PHE A 292 1.25 -7.12 20.67
CA PHE A 292 0.41 -7.33 19.49
C PHE A 292 -0.13 -5.99 18.98
N ASN A 293 0.06 -5.74 17.68
CA ASN A 293 -0.39 -4.53 17.01
C ASN A 293 -1.38 -4.88 15.88
N PRO A 294 -2.69 -4.60 16.02
CA PRO A 294 -3.68 -4.92 15.00
C PRO A 294 -3.43 -4.19 13.68
N ASN A 295 -2.70 -3.06 13.67
CA ASN A 295 -2.34 -2.35 12.44
C ASN A 295 -1.41 -3.18 11.53
N ASN A 296 -0.71 -4.17 12.10
CA ASN A 296 0.14 -5.12 11.37
C ASN A 296 -0.62 -6.40 10.97
N GLY A 297 -1.89 -6.54 11.36
CA GLY A 297 -2.76 -7.67 10.98
C GLY A 297 -2.68 -8.89 11.89
N ILE A 298 -3.47 -9.92 11.55
CA ILE A 298 -3.56 -11.17 12.32
C ILE A 298 -2.23 -11.93 12.28
N GLY A 299 -1.43 -11.80 11.23
CA GLY A 299 -0.10 -12.41 11.18
C GLY A 299 0.82 -11.91 12.30
N ASP A 300 0.68 -10.65 12.72
CA ASP A 300 1.43 -10.09 13.87
C ASP A 300 1.04 -10.77 15.18
N LEU A 301 -0.25 -11.08 15.37
CA LEU A 301 -0.71 -11.86 16.51
C LEU A 301 -0.02 -13.23 16.50
N GLU A 302 -0.17 -13.99 15.42
CA GLU A 302 0.33 -15.35 15.30
C GLU A 302 1.85 -15.45 15.52
N ASN A 303 2.61 -14.51 14.94
CA ASN A 303 4.06 -14.46 15.08
C ASN A 303 4.52 -14.18 16.52
N ARG A 304 3.70 -13.48 17.32
CA ARG A 304 4.04 -13.10 18.70
C ARG A 304 3.58 -14.11 19.74
N LEU A 305 2.68 -15.04 19.39
CA LEU A 305 2.13 -16.02 20.35
C LEU A 305 3.21 -16.92 20.96
N ALA A 306 4.31 -17.18 20.26
CA ALA A 306 5.42 -17.97 20.78
C ALA A 306 6.12 -17.34 22.00
N ALA A 307 5.89 -16.05 22.28
CA ALA A 307 6.39 -15.37 23.48
C ALA A 307 5.54 -15.64 24.74
N LEU A 308 4.38 -16.29 24.61
CA LEU A 308 3.51 -16.67 25.74
C LEU A 308 3.75 -18.12 26.18
N PRO A 309 3.36 -18.48 27.43
CA PRO A 309 3.22 -19.87 27.83
C PRO A 309 2.34 -20.67 26.87
N ALA A 310 2.69 -21.93 26.60
CA ALA A 310 2.06 -22.75 25.57
C ALA A 310 0.54 -22.93 25.78
N ASP A 311 0.10 -23.10 27.03
CA ASP A 311 -1.32 -23.18 27.39
C ASP A 311 -2.09 -21.89 27.06
N LYS A 312 -1.44 -20.73 27.28
CA LYS A 312 -2.04 -19.44 26.95
C LYS A 312 -2.06 -19.18 25.45
N ALA A 313 -1.01 -19.57 24.73
CA ALA A 313 -0.96 -19.50 23.27
C ALA A 313 -2.04 -20.39 22.63
N ASP A 314 -2.19 -21.63 23.13
CA ASP A 314 -3.22 -22.57 22.68
C ASP A 314 -4.64 -22.06 22.92
N GLU A 315 -4.88 -21.42 24.07
CA GLU A 315 -6.15 -20.73 24.37
C GLU A 315 -6.45 -19.65 23.32
N ILE A 316 -5.50 -18.76 23.04
CA ILE A 316 -5.68 -17.68 22.07
C ILE A 316 -5.89 -18.23 20.65
N HIS A 317 -5.17 -19.28 20.26
CA HIS A 317 -5.40 -19.96 18.98
C HIS A 317 -6.81 -20.56 18.89
N ALA A 318 -7.33 -21.12 19.99
CA ALA A 318 -8.70 -21.62 20.04
C ALA A 318 -9.74 -20.50 19.90
N ASP A 319 -9.54 -19.38 20.58
CA ASP A 319 -10.43 -18.23 20.47
C ASP A 319 -10.34 -17.55 19.09
N LEU A 320 -9.18 -17.59 18.42
CA LEU A 320 -9.04 -17.11 17.05
C LEU A 320 -9.87 -17.96 16.08
N ARG A 321 -9.81 -19.30 16.22
CA ARG A 321 -10.69 -20.21 15.47
C ARG A 321 -12.17 -19.96 15.78
N ALA A 322 -12.51 -19.67 17.03
CA ALA A 322 -13.88 -19.34 17.42
C ALA A 322 -14.34 -18.01 16.80
N ALA A 323 -13.47 -17.00 16.71
CA ALA A 323 -13.76 -15.74 16.03
C ALA A 323 -14.06 -15.96 14.54
N TYR A 324 -13.25 -16.77 13.83
CA TYR A 324 -13.52 -17.14 12.45
C TYR A 324 -14.84 -17.89 12.26
N ALA A 325 -15.19 -18.78 13.19
CA ALA A 325 -16.44 -19.54 13.14
C ALA A 325 -17.68 -18.66 13.45
N LYS A 326 -17.54 -17.63 14.29
CA LYS A 326 -18.62 -16.72 14.69
C LYS A 326 -18.85 -15.58 13.71
N GLY A 327 -17.78 -15.06 13.11
CA GLY A 327 -17.79 -13.94 12.17
C GLY A 327 -18.23 -14.33 10.76
N PRO A 328 -18.34 -13.35 9.84
CA PRO A 328 -18.44 -13.65 8.41
C PRO A 328 -17.14 -14.31 7.92
N SER A 329 -17.26 -15.13 6.87
CA SER A 329 -16.09 -15.65 6.17
C SER A 329 -15.30 -14.51 5.52
N LEU A 330 -13.98 -14.55 5.65
CA LEU A 330 -13.08 -13.58 5.06
C LEU A 330 -12.63 -14.03 3.66
N ALA A 331 -12.38 -13.07 2.78
CA ALA A 331 -11.62 -13.33 1.57
C ALA A 331 -10.21 -13.83 1.92
N MET A 332 -9.67 -14.73 1.10
CA MET A 332 -8.39 -15.37 1.29
C MET A 332 -7.35 -14.83 0.30
N VAL A 333 -6.13 -14.64 0.81
CA VAL A 333 -4.93 -14.41 0.00
C VAL A 333 -4.39 -15.77 -0.47
N ASP A 334 -4.33 -16.73 0.45
CA ASP A 334 -3.92 -18.12 0.21
C ASP A 334 -4.76 -19.05 1.09
N SER A 335 -5.77 -19.70 0.51
CA SER A 335 -6.71 -20.56 1.25
C SER A 335 -6.05 -21.81 1.80
N ASP A 336 -5.06 -22.38 1.10
CA ASP A 336 -4.40 -23.62 1.50
C ASP A 336 -3.53 -23.40 2.75
N LYS A 337 -3.04 -22.18 2.94
CA LYS A 337 -2.27 -21.77 4.12
C LYS A 337 -3.11 -21.04 5.18
N GLY A 338 -4.39 -20.84 4.93
CA GLY A 338 -5.26 -20.10 5.85
C GLY A 338 -4.99 -18.59 5.92
N ILE A 339 -4.26 -18.02 4.96
CA ILE A 339 -3.92 -16.59 4.95
C ILE A 339 -5.13 -15.79 4.46
N THR A 340 -5.76 -15.07 5.38
CA THR A 340 -6.93 -14.22 5.14
C THR A 340 -6.53 -12.80 4.71
N ASN A 341 -7.48 -12.06 4.17
CA ASN A 341 -7.37 -10.63 3.88
C ASN A 341 -6.98 -9.77 5.10
N LEU A 342 -7.19 -10.25 6.33
CA LEU A 342 -6.81 -9.54 7.55
C LEU A 342 -5.44 -9.97 8.11
N HIS A 343 -4.69 -10.86 7.44
CA HIS A 343 -3.38 -11.31 7.92
C HIS A 343 -2.31 -10.23 7.84
N VAL A 344 -2.15 -9.59 6.67
CA VAL A 344 -1.12 -8.57 6.44
C VAL A 344 -1.74 -7.39 5.68
N PRO A 345 -1.55 -6.14 6.13
CA PRO A 345 -2.19 -4.96 5.53
C PRO A 345 -1.77 -4.69 4.08
N SER A 346 -0.65 -5.25 3.63
CA SER A 346 -0.10 -5.06 2.28
C SER A 346 -0.53 -6.11 1.26
N ASP A 347 -1.22 -7.18 1.66
CA ASP A 347 -1.52 -8.30 0.74
C ASP A 347 -2.63 -7.96 -0.24
N ILE A 348 -3.67 -7.25 0.21
CA ILE A 348 -4.81 -6.85 -0.62
C ILE A 348 -4.79 -5.34 -0.85
N ILE A 349 -4.19 -4.94 -1.96
CA ILE A 349 -4.04 -3.54 -2.35
C ILE A 349 -5.18 -3.14 -3.29
N ILE A 350 -5.94 -2.11 -2.94
CA ILE A 350 -7.22 -1.73 -3.59
C ILE A 350 -7.13 -1.60 -5.12
N ASP A 351 -6.10 -0.97 -5.65
CA ASP A 351 -5.93 -0.69 -7.08
C ASP A 351 -5.58 -1.94 -7.93
N ALA A 352 -5.15 -3.03 -7.29
CA ALA A 352 -4.95 -4.33 -7.92
C ALA A 352 -6.10 -5.30 -7.63
N SER A 353 -6.53 -5.35 -6.37
CA SER A 353 -7.51 -6.31 -5.86
C SER A 353 -8.92 -6.06 -6.38
N MET A 354 -9.38 -4.81 -6.46
CA MET A 354 -10.72 -4.50 -6.96
C MET A 354 -10.87 -4.84 -8.45
N PRO A 355 -9.94 -4.46 -9.36
CA PRO A 355 -9.99 -4.91 -10.74
C PRO A 355 -9.90 -6.44 -10.89
N ALA A 356 -9.10 -7.12 -10.05
CA ALA A 356 -9.00 -8.57 -10.08
C ALA A 356 -10.33 -9.24 -9.70
N ALA A 357 -10.99 -8.79 -8.63
CA ALA A 357 -12.29 -9.28 -8.21
C ALA A 357 -13.36 -9.01 -9.27
N ILE A 358 -13.40 -7.79 -9.82
CA ILE A 358 -14.36 -7.41 -10.88
C ILE A 358 -14.19 -8.30 -12.12
N ARG A 359 -12.95 -8.54 -12.54
CA ARG A 359 -12.65 -9.45 -13.65
C ARG A 359 -13.07 -10.89 -13.35
N ALA A 360 -12.97 -11.33 -12.10
CA ALA A 360 -13.34 -12.66 -11.64
C ALA A 360 -14.82 -12.77 -11.25
N SER A 361 -15.74 -12.23 -12.08
CA SER A 361 -17.19 -12.27 -11.82
C SER A 361 -17.65 -11.50 -10.57
N GLY A 362 -16.85 -10.54 -10.09
CA GLY A 362 -17.10 -9.85 -8.82
C GLY A 362 -16.78 -10.72 -7.59
N LYS A 363 -15.97 -11.77 -7.73
CA LYS A 363 -15.75 -12.76 -6.66
C LYS A 363 -14.32 -12.73 -6.12
N MET A 364 -14.18 -13.20 -4.89
CA MET A 364 -12.89 -13.46 -4.25
C MET A 364 -12.85 -14.90 -3.70
N TRP A 365 -11.66 -15.40 -3.45
CA TRP A 365 -11.47 -16.75 -2.90
C TRP A 365 -11.89 -16.80 -1.43
N GLY A 366 -12.71 -17.78 -1.07
CA GLY A 366 -13.10 -18.08 0.31
C GLY A 366 -12.23 -19.16 0.96
N PRO A 367 -12.49 -19.48 2.23
CA PRO A 367 -11.73 -20.48 2.99
C PRO A 367 -11.85 -21.91 2.44
N ASP A 368 -12.87 -22.18 1.61
CA ASP A 368 -13.05 -23.47 0.94
C ASP A 368 -12.29 -23.58 -0.40
N GLY A 369 -11.45 -22.58 -0.72
CA GLY A 369 -10.70 -22.53 -1.96
C GLY A 369 -11.58 -22.30 -3.20
N LYS A 370 -12.75 -21.64 -3.04
CA LYS A 370 -13.65 -21.31 -4.17
C LYS A 370 -13.98 -19.83 -4.23
N LEU A 371 -14.34 -19.37 -5.43
CA LEU A 371 -14.80 -18.00 -5.66
C LEU A 371 -16.23 -17.80 -5.13
N ALA A 372 -16.43 -16.77 -4.32
CA ALA A 372 -17.75 -16.37 -3.82
C ALA A 372 -17.97 -14.86 -3.91
N ASP A 373 -19.25 -14.45 -3.90
CA ASP A 373 -19.62 -13.03 -3.87
C ASP A 373 -19.11 -12.38 -2.57
N THR A 374 -18.67 -11.12 -2.67
CA THR A 374 -18.01 -10.41 -1.58
C THR A 374 -18.65 -9.06 -1.29
N LYS A 375 -18.67 -8.68 -0.03
CA LYS A 375 -18.83 -7.29 0.41
C LYS A 375 -17.43 -6.67 0.47
N ALA A 376 -17.12 -5.85 -0.52
CA ALA A 376 -15.84 -5.14 -0.63
C ALA A 376 -15.88 -3.84 0.19
N ILE A 377 -15.34 -3.88 1.41
CA ILE A 377 -15.23 -2.76 2.32
C ILE A 377 -14.14 -1.80 1.81
N ILE A 378 -14.57 -0.59 1.44
CA ILE A 378 -13.75 0.57 1.12
C ILE A 378 -14.30 1.72 1.97
N PRO A 379 -13.73 1.98 3.17
CA PRO A 379 -14.40 2.82 4.16
C PRO A 379 -14.68 4.24 3.68
N ASP A 380 -13.72 4.89 3.03
CA ASP A 380 -13.87 6.28 2.57
C ASP A 380 -14.55 6.37 1.19
N ARG A 381 -15.42 7.37 1.03
CA ARG A 381 -16.22 7.56 -0.19
C ARG A 381 -15.52 8.22 -1.37
N CYS A 382 -14.36 8.86 -1.21
CA CYS A 382 -13.70 9.60 -2.29
C CYS A 382 -13.54 8.74 -3.56
N TYR A 383 -13.20 7.46 -3.37
CA TYR A 383 -12.93 6.52 -4.47
C TYR A 383 -13.78 5.24 -4.45
N ALA A 384 -14.62 5.03 -3.44
CA ALA A 384 -15.45 3.82 -3.36
C ALA A 384 -16.48 3.74 -4.50
N GLY A 385 -17.08 4.87 -4.86
CA GLY A 385 -18.20 4.94 -5.81
C GLY A 385 -17.85 4.47 -7.23
N ILE A 386 -16.60 4.67 -7.68
CA ILE A 386 -16.19 4.25 -9.04
C ILE A 386 -16.19 2.72 -9.19
N TYR A 387 -15.83 1.99 -8.13
CA TYR A 387 -15.85 0.53 -8.14
C TYR A 387 -17.28 0.02 -8.06
N GLN A 388 -18.13 0.64 -7.23
CA GLN A 388 -19.56 0.29 -7.16
C GLN A 388 -20.24 0.47 -8.53
N ALA A 389 -20.00 1.61 -9.20
CA ALA A 389 -20.54 1.86 -10.53
C ALA A 389 -20.09 0.80 -11.56
N THR A 390 -18.82 0.36 -11.49
CA THR A 390 -18.31 -0.70 -12.38
C THR A 390 -18.95 -2.05 -12.10
N ILE A 391 -19.18 -2.37 -10.82
CA ILE A 391 -19.89 -3.60 -10.40
C ILE A 391 -21.33 -3.58 -10.91
N ASP A 392 -22.04 -2.45 -10.75
CA ASP A 392 -23.42 -2.31 -11.20
C ASP A 392 -23.54 -2.40 -12.73
N ASP A 393 -22.60 -1.78 -13.46
CA ASP A 393 -22.50 -1.91 -14.92
C ASP A 393 -22.32 -3.39 -15.34
N CYS A 394 -21.40 -4.11 -14.70
CA CYS A 394 -21.16 -5.52 -15.01
C CYS A 394 -22.36 -6.42 -14.66
N LYS A 395 -23.10 -6.13 -13.58
CA LYS A 395 -24.35 -6.86 -13.26
C LYS A 395 -25.43 -6.62 -14.31
N GLN A 396 -25.53 -5.39 -14.81
CA GLN A 396 -26.55 -5.01 -15.79
C GLN A 396 -26.21 -5.49 -17.21
N HIS A 397 -24.94 -5.42 -17.60
CA HIS A 397 -24.49 -5.59 -18.98
C HIS A 397 -23.62 -6.84 -19.22
N GLY A 398 -23.30 -7.58 -18.17
CA GLY A 398 -22.36 -8.70 -18.23
C GLY A 398 -20.90 -8.23 -18.16
N ALA A 399 -19.97 -9.17 -18.29
CA ALA A 399 -18.54 -8.85 -18.32
C ALA A 399 -18.15 -8.02 -19.55
N PHE A 400 -17.13 -7.17 -19.41
CA PHE A 400 -16.50 -6.50 -20.55
C PHE A 400 -15.95 -7.53 -21.56
N ASP A 401 -16.04 -7.18 -22.85
CA ASP A 401 -15.48 -7.98 -23.94
C ASP A 401 -14.16 -7.36 -24.47
N PRO A 402 -12.99 -7.96 -24.21
CA PRO A 402 -11.70 -7.45 -24.68
C PRO A 402 -11.58 -7.35 -26.21
N ALA A 403 -12.35 -8.15 -26.96
CA ALA A 403 -12.33 -8.16 -28.43
C ALA A 403 -12.92 -6.88 -29.04
N THR A 404 -13.89 -6.28 -28.35
CA THR A 404 -14.70 -5.16 -28.88
C THR A 404 -14.62 -3.89 -28.06
N MET A 405 -14.31 -3.98 -26.76
CA MET A 405 -14.29 -2.81 -25.87
C MET A 405 -13.31 -1.75 -26.35
N GLY A 406 -13.62 -0.48 -26.04
CA GLY A 406 -12.74 0.66 -26.29
C GLY A 406 -11.47 0.65 -25.42
N SER A 407 -10.93 1.85 -25.18
CA SER A 407 -9.80 2.07 -24.28
C SER A 407 -10.03 3.36 -23.51
N VAL A 408 -9.74 3.33 -22.20
CA VAL A 408 -9.74 4.51 -21.34
C VAL A 408 -8.28 4.82 -21.02
N ALA A 409 -7.77 5.96 -21.50
CA ALA A 409 -6.46 6.47 -21.15
C ALA A 409 -6.56 7.36 -19.91
N ASN A 410 -5.44 7.58 -19.22
CA ASN A 410 -5.38 8.40 -18.01
C ASN A 410 -4.32 9.50 -18.15
N VAL A 411 -4.75 10.75 -17.98
CA VAL A 411 -3.87 11.90 -17.72
C VAL A 411 -3.99 12.21 -16.24
N GLY A 412 -2.97 11.86 -15.46
CA GLY A 412 -3.00 11.91 -13.99
C GLY A 412 -2.18 13.05 -13.42
N LEU A 413 -2.78 13.83 -12.52
CA LEU A 413 -2.05 14.76 -11.65
C LEU A 413 -1.20 13.96 -10.65
N MET A 414 0.11 14.19 -10.63
CA MET A 414 1.00 13.51 -9.66
C MET A 414 2.32 14.24 -9.39
N ALA A 415 2.63 15.28 -10.17
CA ALA A 415 3.89 16.01 -10.03
C ALA A 415 4.06 16.56 -8.62
N GLN A 416 5.28 16.56 -8.10
CA GLN A 416 5.62 17.18 -6.81
C GLN A 416 4.83 16.65 -5.62
N LYS A 417 4.46 15.36 -5.64
CA LYS A 417 3.69 14.69 -4.57
C LYS A 417 2.29 15.30 -4.39
N ALA A 418 1.60 15.57 -5.50
CA ALA A 418 0.25 16.11 -5.47
C ALA A 418 -0.72 15.27 -4.63
N GLU A 419 -1.64 15.96 -3.96
CA GLU A 419 -2.78 15.39 -3.23
C GLU A 419 -2.33 14.41 -2.11
N GLU A 420 -2.97 13.25 -1.95
CA GLU A 420 -2.72 12.32 -0.83
C GLU A 420 -1.36 11.61 -0.89
N TYR A 421 -0.58 11.78 -1.97
CA TYR A 421 0.78 11.25 -2.08
C TYR A 421 1.81 12.03 -1.24
N GLY A 422 1.50 13.26 -0.84
CA GLY A 422 2.33 14.13 0.01
C GLY A 422 2.10 13.91 1.51
#